data_AF-A0A6P0U5G3-F1
#
_entry.id   AF-A0A6P0U5G3-F1
#
_cell.length_a   1.000
_cell.length_b   1.000
_cell.length_c   1.000
_cell.angle_alpha   90.00
_cell.angle_beta   90.00
_cell.angle_gamma   90.00
#
_symmetry.space_group_name_H-M   'P 1'
#
loop_
_entity.id
_entity.type
_entity.pdbx_description
1 polymer ?
#
loop_
_entity_poly.entity_id
_entity_poly.type
_entity_poly.pdbx_seq_one_letter_code
_entity_poly.pdbx_strand_id
1 'polypeptide(L)'
;YLPIYEKLFRFYLPLLAYPLYLFRRSPNRAGSHFLPNSPLFRPSEKWDVLTSSALWMLMVGFLGWLTYQFGWVFLVKYYLVPYVIFVIWLDLVTYLHHTEADIPWYRGDDWYFLKGALSSIDRDYGFINSIHHDIGTHVAHHIFLSMPHYHLKTATEAIKPILGEYYHQSSEPIWKSFINSYLACHFVSDKGSQVYYQSPWKKSSD
;
A
#
# COMPACT_ATOMS: atom_id res chain seq x y z
N TYR A 1 -8.11 -22.50 4.13
CA TYR A 1 -7.75 -22.35 2.71
C TYR A 1 -8.22 -20.99 2.20
N LEU A 2 -7.39 -20.22 1.48
CA LEU A 2 -7.82 -18.95 0.89
C LEU A 2 -8.79 -19.16 -0.28
N PRO A 3 -9.88 -18.38 -0.39
CA PRO A 3 -10.73 -18.31 -1.57
C PRO A 3 -9.95 -17.99 -2.86
N ILE A 4 -10.45 -18.46 -4.01
CA ILE A 4 -9.78 -18.30 -5.32
C ILE A 4 -9.55 -16.83 -5.67
N TYR A 5 -10.55 -15.96 -5.45
CA TYR A 5 -10.41 -14.53 -5.74
C TYR A 5 -9.33 -13.89 -4.86
N GLU A 6 -9.18 -14.28 -3.59
CA GLU A 6 -8.12 -13.75 -2.72
C GLU A 6 -6.74 -14.19 -3.20
N LYS A 7 -6.61 -15.43 -3.67
CA LYS A 7 -5.37 -15.89 -4.30
C LYS A 7 -5.06 -15.10 -5.57
N LEU A 8 -6.08 -14.86 -6.41
CA LEU A 8 -5.93 -14.10 -7.65
C LEU A 8 -5.39 -12.69 -7.38
N PHE A 9 -6.07 -11.92 -6.53
CA PHE A 9 -5.66 -10.54 -6.26
C PHE A 9 -4.36 -10.46 -5.46
N ARG A 10 -4.13 -11.38 -4.52
CA ARG A 10 -2.91 -11.35 -3.71
C ARG A 10 -1.65 -11.71 -4.48
N PHE A 11 -1.70 -12.75 -5.32
CA PHE A 11 -0.50 -13.31 -5.95
C PHE A 11 -0.35 -12.95 -7.42
N TYR A 12 -1.42 -12.52 -8.09
CA TYR A 12 -1.39 -12.28 -9.55
C TYR A 12 -1.84 -10.89 -9.95
N LEU A 13 -2.73 -10.25 -9.18
CA LEU A 13 -3.20 -8.88 -9.43
C LEU A 13 -3.04 -7.96 -8.21
N PRO A 14 -1.82 -7.88 -7.61
CA PRO A 14 -1.60 -7.10 -6.39
C PRO A 14 -1.90 -5.61 -6.58
N LEU A 15 -1.80 -5.11 -7.82
CA LEU A 15 -2.05 -3.70 -8.18
C LEU A 15 -3.55 -3.35 -8.32
N LEU A 16 -4.45 -4.27 -8.02
CA LEU A 16 -5.89 -4.06 -8.02
C LEU A 16 -6.53 -4.47 -6.70
N ALA A 17 -5.72 -4.66 -5.65
CA ALA A 17 -6.15 -5.22 -4.38
C ALA A 17 -6.83 -4.17 -3.49
N TYR A 18 -6.48 -2.89 -3.61
CA TYR A 18 -7.00 -1.84 -2.73
C TYR A 18 -8.54 -1.73 -2.70
N PRO A 19 -9.26 -1.72 -3.84
CA PRO A 19 -10.72 -1.66 -3.79
C PRO A 19 -11.34 -2.84 -3.02
N LEU A 20 -10.78 -4.05 -3.16
CA LEU A 20 -11.25 -5.21 -2.39
C LEU A 20 -10.96 -5.07 -0.90
N TYR A 21 -9.80 -4.50 -0.55
CA TYR A 21 -9.40 -4.25 0.84
C TYR A 21 -10.40 -3.35 1.58
N LEU A 22 -11.04 -2.42 0.89
CA LEU A 22 -12.08 -1.56 1.49
C LEU A 22 -13.29 -2.38 1.96
N PHE A 23 -13.70 -3.39 1.20
CA PHE A 23 -14.84 -4.24 1.55
C PHE A 23 -14.46 -5.37 2.51
N ARG A 24 -13.25 -5.94 2.38
CA ARG A 24 -12.79 -7.10 3.17
C ARG A 24 -11.32 -6.95 3.54
N ARG A 25 -10.99 -7.25 4.79
CA ARG A 25 -9.60 -7.22 5.28
C ARG A 25 -8.75 -8.37 4.72
N SER A 26 -7.48 -8.38 5.12
CA SER A 26 -6.55 -9.47 4.87
C SER A 26 -7.04 -10.82 5.43
N PRO A 27 -6.58 -11.96 4.88
CA PRO A 27 -6.98 -13.27 5.34
C PRO A 27 -6.83 -13.44 6.86
N ASN A 28 -7.79 -14.12 7.47
CA ASN A 28 -7.89 -14.31 8.93
C ASN A 28 -8.14 -13.02 9.74
N ARG A 29 -8.47 -11.89 9.10
CA ARG A 29 -8.97 -10.68 9.76
C ARG A 29 -10.41 -10.41 9.28
N ALA A 30 -11.31 -10.14 10.23
CA ALA A 30 -12.68 -9.74 9.92
C ALA A 30 -12.82 -8.21 9.89
N GLY A 31 -13.80 -7.71 9.14
CA GLY A 31 -14.16 -6.28 9.10
C GLY A 31 -14.25 -5.71 7.69
N SER A 32 -14.85 -4.53 7.61
CA SER A 32 -15.02 -3.72 6.39
C SER A 32 -14.84 -2.24 6.75
N HIS A 33 -14.34 -1.44 5.82
CA HIS A 33 -14.20 0.02 6.01
C HIS A 33 -15.54 0.75 5.95
N PHE A 34 -16.59 0.08 5.44
CA PHE A 34 -17.94 0.64 5.34
C PHE A 34 -18.86 0.25 6.50
N LEU A 35 -18.35 -0.54 7.46
CA LEU A 35 -19.12 -1.00 8.62
C LEU A 35 -18.70 -0.18 9.87
N PRO A 36 -19.61 0.60 10.48
CA PRO A 36 -19.26 1.47 11.60
C PRO A 36 -18.91 0.72 12.89
N ASN A 37 -19.33 -0.55 13.01
CA ASN A 37 -18.97 -1.44 14.12
C ASN A 37 -17.83 -2.41 13.75
N SER A 38 -17.09 -2.12 12.66
CA SER A 38 -15.96 -2.94 12.23
C SER A 38 -14.84 -2.91 13.26
N PRO A 39 -14.13 -4.03 13.51
CA PRO A 39 -12.97 -4.06 14.42
C PRO A 39 -11.76 -3.26 13.91
N LEU A 40 -11.90 -2.56 12.78
CA LEU A 40 -10.94 -1.59 12.28
C LEU A 40 -10.95 -0.28 13.07
N PHE A 41 -12.10 0.08 13.65
CA PHE A 41 -12.35 1.40 14.19
C PHE A 41 -12.65 1.35 15.68
N ARG A 42 -12.29 2.43 16.38
CA ARG A 42 -12.72 2.66 17.76
C ARG A 42 -14.20 3.02 17.76
N PRO A 43 -14.95 2.72 18.84
CA PRO A 43 -16.35 3.13 18.95
C PRO A 43 -16.59 4.63 18.74
N SER A 44 -15.61 5.48 19.05
CA SER A 44 -15.67 6.93 18.84
C SER A 44 -15.64 7.35 17.36
N GLU A 45 -15.05 6.54 16.48
CA GLU A 45 -14.87 6.83 15.04
C GLU A 45 -16.12 6.42 14.21
N LYS A 46 -17.16 5.88 14.88
CA LYS A 46 -18.40 5.40 14.26
C LYS A 46 -19.03 6.42 13.32
N TRP A 47 -19.07 7.69 13.72
CA TRP A 47 -19.69 8.76 12.95
C TRP A 47 -18.86 9.15 11.72
N ASP A 48 -17.53 9.03 11.79
CA ASP A 48 -16.65 9.26 10.65
C ASP A 48 -16.85 8.19 9.57
N VAL A 49 -17.01 6.93 10.00
CA VAL A 49 -17.31 5.81 9.09
C VAL A 49 -18.68 5.98 8.42
N LEU A 50 -19.71 6.37 9.17
CA LEU A 50 -21.04 6.62 8.60
C LEU A 50 -21.01 7.79 7.61
N THR A 51 -20.34 8.88 7.97
CA THR A 51 -20.24 10.08 7.13
C THR A 51 -19.49 9.77 5.84
N SER A 52 -18.32 9.14 5.91
CA SER A 52 -17.56 8.74 4.73
C SER A 52 -18.35 7.77 3.85
N SER A 53 -19.02 6.77 4.44
CA SER A 53 -19.84 5.82 3.67
C SER A 53 -21.01 6.51 2.96
N ALA A 54 -21.67 7.48 3.61
CA ALA A 54 -22.73 8.28 2.98
C ALA A 54 -22.21 9.10 1.79
N LEU A 55 -21.05 9.75 1.94
CA LEU A 55 -20.42 10.51 0.86
C LEU A 55 -20.02 9.61 -0.32
N TRP A 56 -19.53 8.39 -0.05
CA TRP A 56 -19.26 7.40 -1.09
C TRP A 56 -20.52 6.99 -1.85
N MET A 57 -21.64 6.74 -1.15
CA MET A 57 -22.93 6.45 -1.80
C MET A 57 -23.43 7.62 -2.64
N LEU A 58 -23.29 8.85 -2.15
CA LEU A 58 -23.63 10.05 -2.90
C LEU A 58 -22.79 10.19 -4.17
N MET A 59 -21.49 9.90 -4.10
CA MET A 59 -20.62 9.88 -5.27
C MET A 59 -21.04 8.83 -6.30
N VAL A 60 -21.38 7.61 -5.86
CA VAL A 60 -21.92 6.57 -6.75
C VAL A 60 -23.23 7.02 -7.41
N GLY A 61 -24.14 7.64 -6.64
CA GLY A 61 -25.38 8.21 -7.16
C GLY A 61 -25.13 9.32 -8.19
N PHE A 62 -24.17 10.20 -7.92
CA PHE A 62 -23.76 11.26 -8.84
C PHE A 62 -23.18 10.70 -10.16
N LEU A 63 -22.33 9.67 -10.08
CA LEU A 63 -21.82 8.98 -11.26
C LEU A 63 -22.94 8.26 -12.03
N GLY A 64 -23.91 7.67 -11.33
CA GLY A 64 -25.10 7.07 -11.94
C GLY A 64 -25.93 8.11 -12.71
N TRP A 65 -26.14 9.29 -12.12
CA TRP A 65 -26.79 10.40 -12.79
C TRP A 65 -26.00 10.89 -14.03
N LEU A 66 -24.69 11.09 -13.92
CA LEU A 66 -23.84 11.44 -15.07
C LEU A 66 -23.91 10.38 -16.18
N THR A 67 -23.93 9.11 -15.81
CA THR A 67 -24.05 7.99 -16.76
C THR A 67 -25.40 8.00 -17.46
N TYR A 68 -26.48 8.34 -16.76
CA TYR A 68 -27.80 8.51 -17.36
C TYR A 68 -27.84 9.68 -18.34
N GLN A 69 -27.21 10.82 -18.01
CA GLN A 69 -27.21 12.01 -18.86
C GLN A 69 -26.30 11.87 -20.09
N PHE A 70 -25.11 11.27 -19.95
CA PHE A 70 -24.05 11.28 -20.97
C PHE A 70 -23.71 9.89 -21.53
N GLY A 71 -24.34 8.84 -21.03
CA GLY A 71 -24.15 7.46 -21.46
C GLY A 71 -22.95 6.76 -20.82
N TRP A 72 -22.90 5.43 -20.99
CA TRP A 72 -21.86 4.58 -20.40
C TRP A 72 -20.45 4.87 -20.91
N VAL A 73 -20.30 5.30 -22.17
CA VAL A 73 -18.99 5.64 -22.74
C VAL A 73 -18.37 6.84 -22.02
N PHE A 74 -19.19 7.81 -21.60
CA PHE A 74 -18.73 8.95 -20.81
C PHE A 74 -18.16 8.49 -19.46
N LEU A 75 -18.89 7.65 -18.71
CA LEU A 75 -18.44 7.10 -17.43
C LEU A 75 -17.11 6.35 -17.58
N VAL A 76 -17.02 5.48 -18.59
CA VAL A 76 -15.81 4.67 -18.80
C VAL A 76 -14.61 5.57 -19.10
N LYS A 77 -14.75 6.51 -20.04
CA LYS A 77 -13.65 7.37 -20.50
C LYS A 77 -13.17 8.35 -19.43
N TYR A 78 -14.09 9.00 -18.74
CA TYR A 78 -13.76 10.13 -17.87
C TYR A 78 -13.65 9.76 -16.38
N TYR A 79 -14.16 8.60 -15.98
CA TYR A 79 -14.08 8.17 -14.57
C TYR A 79 -13.42 6.81 -14.42
N LEU A 80 -13.95 5.75 -15.04
CA LEU A 80 -13.50 4.39 -14.76
C LEU A 80 -12.04 4.15 -15.19
N VAL A 81 -11.66 4.57 -16.39
CA VAL A 81 -10.27 4.41 -16.87
C VAL A 81 -9.28 5.20 -16.01
N PRO A 82 -9.46 6.52 -15.75
CA PRO A 82 -8.63 7.25 -14.82
C PRO A 82 -8.57 6.65 -13.41
N TYR A 83 -9.71 6.18 -12.88
CA TYR A 83 -9.80 5.55 -11.57
C TYR A 83 -8.97 4.25 -11.50
N VAL A 84 -9.06 3.38 -12.51
CA VAL A 84 -8.26 2.15 -12.56
C VAL A 84 -6.77 2.46 -12.64
N ILE A 85 -6.37 3.46 -13.44
CA ILE A 85 -4.98 3.92 -13.51
C ILE A 85 -4.51 4.42 -12.13
N PHE A 86 -5.33 5.22 -11.45
CA PHE A 86 -5.05 5.70 -10.09
C PHE A 86 -4.89 4.54 -9.09
N VAL A 87 -5.78 3.54 -9.12
CA VAL A 87 -5.70 2.35 -8.25
C VAL A 87 -4.41 1.58 -8.50
N ILE A 88 -4.08 1.29 -9.76
CA ILE A 88 -2.85 0.58 -10.14
C ILE A 88 -1.63 1.36 -9.66
N TRP A 89 -1.63 2.67 -9.85
CA TRP A 89 -0.51 3.51 -9.45
C TRP A 89 -0.35 3.60 -7.93
N LEU A 90 -1.45 3.79 -7.20
CA LEU A 90 -1.47 3.82 -5.74
C LEU A 90 -0.95 2.49 -5.15
N ASP A 91 -1.49 1.36 -5.62
CA ASP A 91 -1.04 0.05 -5.16
C ASP A 91 0.42 -0.21 -5.54
N LEU A 92 0.89 0.23 -6.71
CA LEU A 92 2.30 0.09 -7.10
C LEU A 92 3.22 0.85 -6.15
N VAL A 93 2.87 2.09 -5.83
CA VAL A 93 3.60 2.93 -4.88
C VAL A 93 3.63 2.25 -3.52
N THR A 94 2.49 1.87 -2.95
CA THR A 94 2.46 1.21 -1.63
C THR A 94 3.20 -0.12 -1.65
N TYR A 95 3.05 -0.92 -2.70
CA TYR A 95 3.71 -2.21 -2.86
C TYR A 95 5.24 -2.05 -2.83
N LEU A 96 5.80 -1.14 -3.64
CA LEU A 96 7.25 -1.00 -3.79
C LEU A 96 7.96 -0.46 -2.55
N HIS A 97 7.29 0.38 -1.77
CA HIS A 97 7.88 0.89 -0.54
C HIS A 97 7.80 -0.10 0.64
N HIS A 98 6.99 -1.16 0.53
CA HIS A 98 6.74 -2.13 1.60
C HIS A 98 7.00 -3.59 1.21
N THR A 99 7.47 -3.84 0.00
CA THR A 99 7.71 -5.18 -0.53
C THR A 99 9.09 -5.27 -1.15
N GLU A 100 10.05 -5.70 -0.34
CA GLU A 100 11.45 -5.88 -0.75
C GLU A 100 12.05 -7.10 -0.03
N ALA A 101 12.87 -7.87 -0.75
CA ALA A 101 13.31 -9.18 -0.30
C ALA A 101 14.30 -9.14 0.88
N ASP A 102 15.13 -8.09 0.93
CA ASP A 102 16.17 -7.88 1.96
C ASP A 102 15.69 -7.03 3.14
N ILE A 103 14.42 -6.62 3.16
CA ILE A 103 13.83 -5.86 4.26
C ILE A 103 13.04 -6.79 5.19
N PRO A 104 13.36 -6.79 6.50
CA PRO A 104 12.71 -7.67 7.44
C PRO A 104 11.28 -7.22 7.79
N TRP A 105 10.44 -8.20 8.02
CA TRP A 105 9.16 -8.09 8.72
C TRP A 105 9.32 -8.54 10.16
N TYR A 106 8.69 -7.82 11.08
CA TYR A 106 8.72 -8.12 12.50
C TYR A 106 7.33 -8.52 13.01
N ARG A 107 7.26 -9.49 13.93
CA ARG A 107 6.02 -9.92 14.59
C ARG A 107 6.24 -10.21 16.07
N GLY A 108 5.13 -10.22 16.82
CA GLY A 108 5.17 -10.43 18.27
C GLY A 108 5.90 -9.29 18.97
N ASP A 109 6.69 -9.62 19.98
CA ASP A 109 7.38 -8.65 20.83
C ASP A 109 8.51 -7.90 20.11
N ASP A 110 9.00 -8.42 18.98
CA ASP A 110 10.00 -7.75 18.15
C ASP A 110 9.42 -6.62 17.28
N TRP A 111 8.09 -6.54 17.18
CA TRP A 111 7.42 -5.49 16.43
C TRP A 111 7.10 -4.31 17.34
N TYR A 112 7.55 -3.13 16.92
CA TYR A 112 7.08 -1.84 17.42
C TYR A 112 7.09 -0.82 16.29
N PHE A 113 6.38 0.29 16.49
CA PHE A 113 6.10 1.28 15.44
C PHE A 113 7.34 1.69 14.64
N LEU A 114 8.41 2.14 15.31
CA LEU A 114 9.61 2.61 14.62
C LEU A 114 10.31 1.50 13.83
N LYS A 115 10.35 0.26 14.33
CA LYS A 115 10.92 -0.87 13.58
C LYS A 115 10.10 -1.14 12.31
N GLY A 116 8.77 -1.08 12.41
CA GLY A 116 7.87 -1.21 11.27
C GLY A 116 8.01 -0.05 10.27
N ALA A 117 8.23 1.17 10.74
CA ALA A 117 8.51 2.34 9.90
C ALA A 117 9.83 2.18 9.11
N LEU A 118 10.86 1.64 9.76
CA LEU A 118 12.16 1.36 9.14
C LEU A 118 12.13 0.13 8.22
N SER A 119 11.13 -0.74 8.33
CA SER A 119 10.81 -1.79 7.33
C SER A 119 10.15 -1.21 6.06
N SER A 120 10.65 -0.07 5.58
CA SER A 120 10.28 0.55 4.32
C SER A 120 11.53 0.96 3.53
N ILE A 121 11.38 1.22 2.23
CA ILE A 121 12.48 1.57 1.33
C ILE A 121 12.14 2.81 0.53
N ASP A 122 13.07 3.76 0.46
CA ASP A 122 12.94 4.93 -0.40
C ASP A 122 13.12 4.54 -1.88
N ARG A 123 12.27 5.09 -2.75
CA ARG A 123 12.23 4.78 -4.19
C ARG A 123 12.28 6.06 -5.01
N ASP A 124 13.06 6.05 -6.09
CA ASP A 124 13.10 7.14 -7.06
C ASP A 124 12.15 6.90 -8.23
N TYR A 125 11.10 7.72 -8.35
CA TYR A 125 10.14 7.70 -9.47
C TYR A 125 10.51 8.69 -10.59
N GLY A 126 11.71 9.29 -10.53
CA GLY A 126 12.19 10.26 -11.52
C GLY A 126 11.33 11.52 -11.55
N PHE A 127 10.86 11.89 -12.75
CA PHE A 127 10.04 13.10 -12.94
C PHE A 127 8.69 13.05 -12.21
N ILE A 128 8.24 11.86 -11.80
CA ILE A 128 6.99 11.66 -11.08
C ILE A 128 7.12 12.00 -9.58
N ASN A 129 8.33 12.10 -9.03
CA ASN A 129 8.53 12.37 -7.60
C ASN A 129 7.77 13.62 -7.14
N SER A 130 7.91 14.74 -7.86
CA SER A 130 7.23 15.99 -7.51
C SER A 130 5.71 15.93 -7.66
N ILE A 131 5.21 15.12 -8.61
CA ILE A 131 3.78 14.92 -8.85
C ILE A 131 3.13 14.17 -7.67
N HIS A 132 3.85 13.22 -7.07
CA HIS A 132 3.40 12.54 -5.84
C HIS A 132 4.00 13.13 -4.58
N HIS A 133 4.26 14.44 -4.57
CA HIS A 133 4.65 15.16 -3.36
C HIS A 133 5.89 14.57 -2.67
N ASP A 134 6.83 14.03 -3.46
CA ASP A 134 8.07 13.41 -3.01
C ASP A 134 7.88 12.21 -2.07
N ILE A 135 6.76 11.49 -2.18
CA ILE A 135 6.45 10.29 -1.37
C ILE A 135 7.51 9.18 -1.47
N GLY A 136 8.38 9.23 -2.49
CA GLY A 136 9.56 8.36 -2.61
C GLY A 136 10.48 8.40 -1.38
N THR A 137 10.42 9.47 -0.57
CA THR A 137 11.08 9.61 0.75
C THR A 137 10.28 8.93 1.87
N HIS A 138 9.93 7.67 1.64
CA HIS A 138 8.90 6.96 2.40
C HIS A 138 9.34 6.61 3.83
N VAL A 139 10.63 6.40 4.07
CA VAL A 139 11.16 6.16 5.42
C VAL A 139 10.88 7.38 6.31
N ALA A 140 11.20 8.60 5.83
CA ALA A 140 10.90 9.82 6.55
C ALA A 140 9.40 10.05 6.70
N HIS A 141 8.61 9.72 5.67
CA HIS A 141 7.14 9.78 5.73
C HIS A 141 6.58 8.91 6.87
N HIS A 142 7.10 7.70 7.08
CA HIS A 142 6.66 6.83 8.18
C HIS A 142 7.14 7.29 9.55
N ILE A 143 8.38 7.79 9.65
CA ILE A 143 8.92 8.27 10.93
C ILE A 143 8.18 9.55 11.37
N PHE A 144 7.82 10.42 10.42
CA PHE A 144 7.19 11.71 10.68
C PHE A 144 5.82 11.82 9.99
N LEU A 145 4.86 10.99 10.41
CA LEU A 145 3.51 10.88 9.81
C LEU A 145 2.75 12.21 9.66
N SER A 146 3.03 13.20 10.52
CA SER A 146 2.36 14.51 10.50
C SER A 146 3.17 15.60 9.80
N MET A 147 4.34 15.27 9.26
CA MET A 147 5.20 16.23 8.56
C MET A 147 4.58 16.59 7.20
N PRO A 148 4.50 17.89 6.87
CA PRO A 148 4.12 18.30 5.53
C PRO A 148 5.10 17.78 4.49
N HIS A 149 4.57 17.33 3.34
CA HIS A 149 5.35 16.64 2.32
C HIS A 149 6.55 17.44 1.79
N TYR A 150 6.46 18.78 1.78
CA TYR A 150 7.51 19.68 1.31
C TYR A 150 8.74 19.74 2.23
N HIS A 151 8.70 19.12 3.41
CA HIS A 151 9.84 18.95 4.30
C HIS A 151 10.47 17.55 4.23
N LEU A 152 9.86 16.59 3.52
CA LEU A 152 10.31 15.19 3.57
C LEU A 152 11.73 15.02 3.05
N LYS A 153 12.11 15.68 1.94
CA LYS A 153 13.49 15.63 1.43
C LYS A 153 14.50 16.13 2.45
N THR A 154 14.21 17.26 3.10
CA THR A 154 15.09 17.81 4.15
C THR A 154 15.20 16.85 5.34
N ALA A 155 14.09 16.25 5.75
CA ALA A 155 14.07 15.27 6.82
C ALA A 155 14.87 14.00 6.46
N THR A 156 14.69 13.46 5.25
CA THR A 156 15.44 12.30 4.75
C THR A 156 16.94 12.53 4.83
N GLU A 157 17.43 13.66 4.29
CA GLU A 157 18.87 13.97 4.34
C GLU A 157 19.39 14.13 5.77
N ALA A 158 18.56 14.65 6.69
CA ALA A 158 18.94 14.81 8.09
C ALA A 158 18.98 13.47 8.87
N ILE A 159 18.07 12.54 8.59
CA ILE A 159 17.99 11.27 9.34
C ILE A 159 18.88 10.16 8.75
N LYS A 160 19.16 10.19 7.45
CA LYS A 160 19.98 9.19 6.77
C LYS A 160 21.31 8.88 7.46
N PRO A 161 22.14 9.86 7.89
CA PRO A 161 23.38 9.57 8.61
C PRO A 161 23.16 8.98 10.02
N ILE A 162 22.00 9.20 10.63
CA ILE A 162 21.64 8.69 11.96
C ILE A 162 21.15 7.25 11.86
N LEU A 163 20.36 6.95 10.82
CA LEU A 163 19.77 5.62 10.61
C LEU A 163 20.80 4.59 10.15
N GLY A 164 21.85 5.00 9.44
CA GLY A 164 22.93 4.10 9.02
C GLY A 164 22.40 2.89 8.25
N GLU A 165 22.68 1.69 8.76
CA GLU A 165 22.28 0.42 8.15
C GLU A 165 20.76 0.19 8.10
N TYR A 166 19.98 0.92 8.90
CA TYR A 166 18.51 0.82 8.92
C TYR A 166 17.85 1.67 7.84
N TYR A 167 18.59 2.51 7.11
CA TYR A 167 18.05 3.30 6.02
C TYR A 167 18.19 2.53 4.69
N HIS A 168 17.06 2.21 4.09
CA HIS A 168 17.00 1.51 2.81
C HIS A 168 16.56 2.47 1.71
N GLN A 169 17.28 2.45 0.59
CA GLN A 169 16.90 3.16 -0.64
C GLN A 169 17.26 2.34 -1.87
N SER A 170 16.49 2.49 -2.95
CA SER A 170 16.81 1.91 -4.25
C SER A 170 16.61 2.93 -5.37
N SER A 171 17.64 3.08 -6.22
CA SER A 171 17.58 3.82 -7.48
C SER A 171 17.28 2.92 -8.68
N GLU A 172 16.94 1.65 -8.44
CA GLU A 172 16.56 0.73 -9.51
C GLU A 172 15.27 1.21 -10.19
N PRO A 173 15.19 1.21 -11.54
CA PRO A 173 13.97 1.61 -12.24
C PRO A 173 12.73 0.90 -11.70
N ILE A 174 11.66 1.66 -11.48
CA ILE A 174 10.41 1.22 -10.83
C ILE A 174 9.84 -0.08 -11.44
N TRP A 175 9.86 -0.21 -12.76
CA TRP A 175 9.38 -1.44 -13.43
C TRP A 175 10.24 -2.66 -13.10
N LYS A 176 11.56 -2.49 -12.96
CA LYS A 176 12.50 -3.56 -12.64
C LYS A 176 12.39 -3.93 -11.15
N SER A 177 12.33 -2.92 -10.29
CA SER A 177 12.01 -3.08 -8.86
C SER A 177 10.72 -3.88 -8.67
N PHE A 178 9.66 -3.53 -9.42
CA PHE A 178 8.38 -4.23 -9.33
C PHE A 178 8.48 -5.70 -9.75
N ILE A 179 9.14 -6.00 -10.86
CA ILE A 179 9.34 -7.38 -11.31
C ILE A 179 10.15 -8.18 -10.29
N ASN A 180 11.24 -7.61 -9.77
CA ASN A 180 12.09 -8.25 -8.75
C ASN A 180 11.29 -8.55 -7.49
N SER A 181 10.61 -7.56 -6.92
CA SER A 181 9.76 -7.74 -5.74
C SER A 181 8.62 -8.71 -5.99
N TYR A 182 7.95 -8.63 -7.15
CA TYR A 182 6.87 -9.56 -7.53
C TYR A 182 7.35 -11.01 -7.58
N LEU A 183 8.53 -11.28 -8.15
CA LEU A 183 9.07 -12.63 -8.24
C LEU A 183 9.65 -13.12 -6.91
N ALA A 184 10.26 -12.24 -6.12
CA ALA A 184 10.96 -12.60 -4.89
C ALA A 184 10.05 -12.66 -3.65
N CYS A 185 8.96 -11.88 -3.61
CA CYS A 185 8.21 -11.60 -2.37
C CYS A 185 6.80 -12.18 -2.36
N HIS A 186 6.67 -13.49 -2.13
CA HIS A 186 5.37 -14.16 -2.11
C HIS A 186 4.86 -14.45 -0.70
N PHE A 187 5.73 -14.95 0.18
CA PHE A 187 5.37 -15.33 1.53
C PHE A 187 6.54 -15.11 2.49
N VAL A 188 6.28 -15.21 3.79
CA VAL A 188 7.30 -15.19 4.85
C VAL A 188 7.19 -16.48 5.66
N SER A 189 8.27 -16.88 6.32
CA SER A 189 8.26 -18.04 7.22
C SER A 189 7.19 -17.91 8.31
N ASP A 190 6.60 -19.02 8.77
CA ASP A 190 5.73 -19.05 9.96
C ASP A 190 6.52 -19.08 11.28
N LYS A 191 7.85 -19.25 11.21
CA LYS A 191 8.78 -19.31 12.35
C LYS A 191 9.68 -18.09 12.41
N GLY A 192 10.10 -17.71 13.62
CA GLY A 192 10.98 -16.58 13.90
C GLY A 192 10.23 -15.25 14.01
N SER A 193 10.78 -14.30 14.76
CA SER A 193 10.16 -12.99 15.01
C SER A 193 10.57 -11.93 13.99
N GLN A 194 11.78 -12.02 13.45
CA GLN A 194 12.27 -11.30 12.27
C GLN A 194 12.28 -12.25 11.07
N VAL A 195 11.56 -11.90 10.00
CA VAL A 195 11.43 -12.74 8.80
C VAL A 195 11.53 -11.96 7.52
N TYR A 196 11.96 -12.64 6.47
CA TYR A 196 12.15 -12.06 5.15
C TYR A 196 11.20 -12.69 4.15
N TYR A 197 10.95 -11.96 3.09
CA TYR A 197 10.19 -12.47 1.96
C TYR A 197 10.91 -13.66 1.30
N GLN A 198 10.10 -14.61 0.87
CA GLN A 198 10.49 -15.84 0.22
C GLN A 198 9.69 -16.00 -1.05
N SER A 199 10.32 -16.70 -1.99
CA SER A 199 9.78 -16.98 -3.31
C SER A 199 9.59 -18.49 -3.45
N PRO A 200 8.45 -18.97 -3.99
CA PRO A 200 8.31 -20.39 -4.31
C PRO A 200 9.24 -20.81 -5.45
N TRP A 201 9.79 -19.84 -6.19
CA TRP A 201 10.62 -20.04 -7.37
C TRP A 201 12.12 -20.11 -7.02
N LYS A 202 12.53 -19.66 -5.83
CA LYS A 202 13.92 -19.67 -5.37
C LYS A 202 14.06 -20.76 -4.30
N LYS A 203 14.78 -21.85 -4.61
CA LYS A 203 15.12 -22.86 -3.61
C LYS A 203 15.92 -22.20 -2.49
N SER A 204 15.62 -22.52 -1.23
CA SER A 204 16.50 -22.16 -0.12
C SER A 204 17.88 -22.72 -0.43
N SER A 205 18.88 -21.85 -0.43
CA SER A 205 20.25 -22.30 -0.24
C SER A 205 20.34 -22.66 1.25
N ASP A 206 20.28 -23.95 1.53
CA ASP A 206 20.58 -24.48 2.87
C ASP A 206 22.05 -24.23 3.22
#